data_AF-A0A286U8T3-F1
#
_entry.id   AF-A0A286U8T3-F1
#
_cell.length_a   1.000
_cell.length_b   1.000
_cell.length_c   1.000
_cell.angle_alpha   90.00
_cell.angle_beta   90.00
_cell.angle_gamma   90.00
#
_symmetry.space_group_name_H-M   'P 1'
#
loop_
_entity.id
_entity.type
_entity.pdbx_description
1 polymer ?
#
loop_
_entity_poly.entity_id
_entity_poly.type
_entity_poly.pdbx_seq_one_letter_code
_entity_poly.pdbx_strand_id
1 'polypeptide(L)'
;MPAPEVDVRALRPALGHVNLMVDTLIANAPVDDLRSIVRSMLATSPPSVSACFVSAARGCLSQSLHRSIAKQTTLFEVRERHGRNELLPTPRLSGLLSYIRTLYGAGMGFDSLEVLVGVVRATSGLRWDAEDRLAVELAVIDADISQAIQSCKEEHASGNVRDLNTARTALRKLRVALAECRSEVEEWGGEFPFPRGSANADCLQF
;
A
#
# COMPACT_ATOMS: atom_id res chain seq x y z
N MET A 1 29.41 22.01 40.21
CA MET A 1 28.16 21.76 39.47
C MET A 1 27.96 20.24 39.42
N PRO A 2 27.00 19.66 40.14
CA PRO A 2 26.71 18.23 40.01
C PRO A 2 25.91 17.98 38.72
N ALA A 3 26.14 16.83 38.09
CA ALA A 3 25.49 16.42 36.84
C ALA A 3 24.01 16.04 37.06
N PRO A 4 23.10 16.30 36.10
CA PRO A 4 21.69 15.97 36.25
C PRO A 4 21.49 14.44 36.22
N GLU A 5 20.80 13.93 37.24
CA GLU A 5 20.40 12.54 37.35
C GLU A 5 19.31 12.21 36.32
N VAL A 6 19.53 11.17 35.53
CA VAL A 6 18.54 10.65 34.57
C VAL A 6 17.58 9.74 35.34
N ASP A 7 16.34 10.18 35.51
CA ASP A 7 15.29 9.38 36.14
C ASP A 7 14.88 8.21 35.23
N VAL A 8 15.25 7.00 35.64
CA VAL A 8 15.05 5.72 34.91
C VAL A 8 13.59 5.23 35.00
N ARG A 9 12.65 6.04 35.51
CA ARG A 9 11.22 5.68 35.63
C ARG A 9 10.43 5.70 34.31
N ALA A 10 11.05 6.03 33.18
CA ALA A 10 10.42 6.19 31.87
C ALA A 10 10.11 4.89 31.08
N LEU A 11 9.92 3.74 31.74
CA LEU A 11 9.72 2.44 31.07
C LEU A 11 8.28 1.88 31.13
N ARG A 12 7.29 2.71 31.51
CA ARG A 12 5.88 2.36 31.32
C ARG A 12 5.28 3.26 30.25
N PRO A 13 4.58 2.74 29.22
CA PRO A 13 3.81 3.58 28.33
C PRO A 13 2.72 4.25 29.17
N ALA A 14 2.92 5.52 29.50
CA ALA A 14 1.82 6.34 29.97
C ALA A 14 0.87 6.47 28.78
N LEU A 15 -0.33 5.93 28.90
CA LEU A 15 -1.49 6.41 28.15
C LEU A 15 -1.78 7.83 28.64
N GLY A 16 -0.86 8.75 28.33
CA GLY A 16 -0.98 10.16 28.66
C GLY A 16 -1.97 10.78 27.69
N HIS A 17 -2.93 11.54 28.21
CA HIS A 17 -3.72 12.46 27.39
C HIS A 17 -2.77 13.19 26.44
N VAL A 18 -3.08 13.17 25.15
CA VAL A 18 -2.31 13.97 24.20
C VAL A 18 -2.42 15.42 24.68
N ASN A 19 -1.27 16.08 24.78
CA ASN A 19 -1.21 17.44 25.31
C ASN A 19 -2.13 18.34 24.47
N LEU A 20 -2.98 19.14 25.11
CA LEU A 20 -3.91 20.05 24.44
C LEU A 20 -3.24 20.92 23.37
N MET A 21 -1.99 21.37 23.61
CA MET A 21 -1.22 22.13 22.63
C MET A 21 -0.81 21.29 21.41
N VAL A 22 -0.45 20.03 21.63
CA VAL A 22 -0.11 19.08 20.55
C VAL A 22 -1.35 18.70 19.76
N ASP A 23 -2.48 18.45 20.42
CA ASP A 23 -3.76 18.18 19.76
C ASP A 23 -4.23 19.38 18.93
N THR A 24 -4.10 20.59 19.47
CA THR A 24 -4.43 21.81 18.73
C THR A 24 -3.55 21.97 17.49
N LEU A 25 -2.25 21.68 17.60
CA LEU A 25 -1.34 21.68 16.44
C LEU A 25 -1.76 20.62 15.42
N ILE A 26 -1.96 19.37 15.83
CA ILE A 26 -2.36 18.27 14.92
C ILE A 26 -3.68 18.56 14.21
N ALA A 27 -4.65 19.15 14.92
CA ALA A 27 -5.97 19.43 14.37
C ALA A 27 -5.99 20.59 13.36
N ASN A 28 -5.05 21.54 13.44
CA ASN A 28 -5.11 22.79 12.67
C ASN A 28 -3.93 22.98 11.70
N ALA A 29 -2.83 22.24 11.85
CA ALA A 29 -1.68 22.38 10.95
C ALA A 29 -2.03 21.89 9.53
N PRO A 30 -1.57 22.59 8.48
CA PRO A 30 -1.63 22.09 7.12
C PRO A 30 -0.97 20.71 7.00
N VAL A 31 -1.52 19.86 6.14
CA VAL A 31 -1.01 18.48 5.98
C VAL A 31 0.45 18.44 5.54
N ASP A 32 0.91 19.42 4.75
CA ASP A 32 2.30 19.50 4.30
C ASP A 32 3.26 19.91 5.42
N ASP A 33 2.80 20.75 6.35
CA ASP A 33 3.55 21.09 7.55
C ASP A 33 3.65 19.88 8.47
N LEU A 34 2.55 19.15 8.68
CA LEU A 34 2.57 17.90 9.46
C LEU A 34 3.53 16.86 8.86
N ARG A 35 3.55 16.69 7.53
CA ARG A 35 4.51 15.80 6.85
C ARG A 35 5.94 16.24 7.09
N SER A 36 6.22 17.54 7.03
CA SER A 36 7.56 18.10 7.23
C SER A 36 8.03 17.94 8.67
N ILE A 37 7.14 18.20 9.64
CA ILE A 37 7.38 18.00 11.07
C ILE A 37 7.66 16.51 11.35
N VAL A 38 6.81 15.61 10.88
CA VAL A 38 6.98 14.15 11.10
C VAL A 38 8.28 13.66 10.46
N ARG A 39 8.60 14.05 9.23
CA ARG A 39 9.88 13.66 8.60
C ARG A 39 11.08 14.17 9.37
N SER A 40 11.06 15.43 9.81
CA SER A 40 12.14 16.01 10.60
C SER A 40 12.30 15.30 11.94
N MET A 41 11.18 15.02 12.63
CA MET A 41 11.17 14.25 13.87
C MET A 41 11.76 12.86 13.67
N LEU A 42 11.30 12.11 12.66
CA LEU A 42 11.80 10.76 12.36
C LEU A 42 13.28 10.74 11.95
N ALA A 43 13.76 11.78 11.26
CA ALA A 43 15.15 11.89 10.83
C ALA A 43 16.12 12.25 11.98
N THR A 44 15.64 12.94 13.01
CA THR A 44 16.46 13.44 14.13
C THR A 44 16.28 12.68 15.44
N SER A 45 15.28 11.80 15.51
CA SER A 45 14.98 10.98 16.68
C SER A 45 15.71 9.64 16.66
N PRO A 46 15.86 8.97 17.83
CA PRO A 46 16.34 7.59 17.87
C PRO A 46 15.46 6.64 17.07
N PRO A 47 16.00 5.50 16.55
CA PRO A 47 15.25 4.53 15.74
C PRO A 47 13.97 3.98 16.41
N SER A 48 13.91 3.98 17.74
CA SER A 48 12.72 3.58 18.50
C SER A 48 11.49 4.44 18.19
N VAL A 49 11.67 5.73 17.90
CA VAL A 49 10.55 6.63 17.53
C VAL A 49 9.96 6.23 16.19
N SER A 50 10.80 5.89 15.21
CA SER A 50 10.35 5.37 13.91
C SER A 50 9.61 4.04 14.05
N ALA A 51 10.10 3.13 14.89
CA ALA A 51 9.41 1.88 15.19
C ALA A 51 8.03 2.12 15.84
N CYS A 52 7.94 3.04 16.80
CA CYS A 52 6.66 3.42 17.42
C CYS A 52 5.69 4.05 16.41
N PHE A 53 6.18 4.94 15.53
CA PHE A 53 5.38 5.56 14.48
C PHE A 53 4.80 4.51 13.53
N VAL A 54 5.63 3.58 13.04
CA VAL A 54 5.17 2.49 12.17
C VAL A 54 4.19 1.58 12.90
N SER A 55 4.44 1.25 14.17
CA SER A 55 3.52 0.44 14.98
C SER A 55 2.15 1.11 15.15
N ALA A 56 2.12 2.42 15.42
CA ALA A 56 0.88 3.19 15.51
C ALA A 56 0.15 3.24 14.16
N ALA A 57 0.89 3.44 13.07
CA ALA A 57 0.34 3.42 11.71
C ALA A 57 -0.31 2.07 11.39
N ARG A 58 0.37 0.95 11.68
CA ARG A 58 -0.18 -0.40 11.50
C ARG A 58 -1.50 -0.59 12.27
N GLY A 59 -1.55 -0.16 13.53
CA GLY A 59 -2.75 -0.23 14.36
C GLY A 59 -3.94 0.52 13.76
N CYS A 60 -3.70 1.71 13.22
CA CYS A 60 -4.73 2.51 12.53
C CYS A 60 -5.17 1.86 11.21
N LEU A 61 -4.21 1.39 10.41
CA LEU A 61 -4.47 0.84 9.07
C LEU A 61 -5.24 -0.48 9.11
N SER A 62 -4.94 -1.38 10.06
CA SER A 62 -5.68 -2.62 10.24
C SER A 62 -7.17 -2.39 10.50
N GLN A 63 -7.53 -1.30 11.21
CA GLN A 63 -8.93 -0.93 11.44
C GLN A 63 -9.60 -0.32 10.20
N SER A 64 -8.81 0.35 9.34
CA SER A 64 -9.30 0.97 8.11
C SER A 64 -9.53 -0.03 6.97
N LEU A 65 -8.74 -1.12 6.93
CA LEU A 65 -8.78 -2.14 5.87
C LEU A 65 -10.18 -2.71 5.64
N HIS A 66 -10.90 -3.01 6.73
CA HIS A 66 -12.27 -3.50 6.68
C HIS A 66 -13.25 -2.56 5.94
N ARG A 67 -13.00 -1.25 5.97
CA ARG A 67 -13.86 -0.24 5.33
C ARG A 67 -13.57 -0.06 3.84
N SER A 68 -12.33 -0.32 3.40
CA SER A 68 -11.92 -0.09 2.01
C SER A 68 -12.32 -1.25 1.08
N ILE A 69 -12.21 -2.50 1.56
CA ILE A 69 -12.48 -3.72 0.77
C ILE A 69 -13.99 -3.94 0.56
N ALA A 70 -14.83 -3.53 1.51
CA ALA A 70 -16.26 -3.85 1.54
C ALA A 70 -17.14 -3.08 0.51
N LYS A 71 -16.57 -2.21 -0.33
CA LYS A 71 -17.32 -1.45 -1.34
C LYS A 71 -16.77 -1.70 -2.74
N GLN A 72 -17.21 -2.78 -3.38
CA GLN A 72 -16.96 -3.02 -4.79
C GLN A 72 -17.71 -1.99 -5.63
N THR A 73 -16.95 -1.06 -6.19
CA THR A 73 -17.36 -0.06 -7.18
C THR A 73 -16.35 -0.12 -8.32
N THR A 74 -16.78 0.15 -9.54
CA THR A 74 -15.98 0.03 -10.76
C THR A 74 -14.68 0.86 -10.68
N LEU A 75 -13.52 0.20 -10.85
CA LEU A 75 -12.20 0.87 -10.84
C LEU A 75 -11.84 1.52 -12.18
N PHE A 76 -12.46 1.02 -13.24
CA PHE A 76 -12.32 1.52 -14.60
C PHE A 76 -13.71 1.80 -15.16
N GLU A 77 -13.81 2.81 -16.01
CA GLU A 77 -15.04 3.15 -16.71
C GLU A 77 -14.76 3.33 -18.20
N VAL A 78 -15.73 2.94 -19.02
CA VAL A 78 -15.71 3.17 -20.46
C VAL A 78 -16.42 4.49 -20.70
N ARG A 79 -15.75 5.44 -21.36
CA ARG A 79 -16.37 6.66 -21.86
C ARG A 79 -16.31 6.67 -23.37
N GLU A 80 -17.44 6.90 -24.02
CA GLU A 80 -17.45 7.14 -25.45
C GLU A 80 -16.97 8.57 -25.74
N ARG A 81 -15.97 8.72 -26.61
CA ARG A 81 -15.46 10.01 -27.06
C ARG A 81 -15.13 9.93 -28.55
N HIS A 82 -15.81 10.75 -29.35
CA HIS A 82 -15.65 10.80 -30.82
C HIS A 82 -15.86 9.43 -31.50
N GLY A 83 -16.87 8.66 -31.08
CA GLY A 83 -17.17 7.34 -31.68
C GLY A 83 -16.18 6.23 -31.29
N ARG A 84 -15.30 6.47 -30.32
CA ARG A 84 -14.41 5.46 -29.73
C ARG A 84 -14.67 5.32 -28.24
N ASN A 85 -14.63 4.08 -27.76
CA ASN A 85 -14.68 3.78 -26.34
C ASN A 85 -13.28 3.96 -25.74
N GLU A 86 -13.13 4.94 -24.86
CA GLU A 86 -11.91 5.20 -24.10
C GLU A 86 -12.07 4.60 -22.70
N LEU A 87 -11.11 3.79 -22.26
CA LEU A 87 -11.06 3.26 -20.90
C LEU A 87 -10.30 4.22 -20.00
N LEU A 88 -10.93 4.62 -18.89
CA LEU A 88 -10.36 5.60 -17.96
C LEU A 88 -10.35 5.06 -16.52
N PRO A 89 -9.29 5.36 -15.75
CA PRO A 89 -9.27 5.08 -14.32
C PRO A 89 -10.30 5.96 -13.60
N THR A 90 -11.02 5.38 -12.65
CA THR A 90 -11.91 6.18 -11.79
C THR A 90 -11.11 6.83 -10.65
N PRO A 91 -11.60 7.92 -10.02
CA PRO A 91 -10.99 8.47 -8.80
C PRO A 91 -10.92 7.47 -7.64
N ARG A 92 -11.68 6.36 -7.71
CA ARG A 92 -11.61 5.29 -6.72
C ARG A 92 -10.30 4.51 -6.82
N LEU A 93 -9.80 4.29 -8.04
CA LEU A 93 -8.52 3.63 -8.26
C LEU A 93 -7.38 4.41 -7.59
N SER A 94 -7.31 5.73 -7.79
CA SER A 94 -6.25 6.55 -7.18
C SER A 94 -6.28 6.54 -5.64
N GLY A 95 -7.48 6.55 -5.05
CA GLY A 95 -7.67 6.38 -3.61
C GLY A 95 -7.24 4.99 -3.12
N LEU A 96 -7.55 3.94 -3.87
CA LEU A 96 -7.18 2.57 -3.54
C LEU A 96 -5.67 2.34 -3.66
N LEU A 97 -5.03 2.85 -4.71
CA LEU A 97 -3.58 2.81 -4.86
C LEU A 97 -2.91 3.57 -3.73
N SER A 98 -3.36 4.78 -3.39
CA SER A 98 -2.83 5.53 -2.24
C SER A 98 -2.91 4.75 -0.93
N TYR A 99 -4.01 3.99 -0.73
CA TYR A 99 -4.16 3.12 0.43
C TYR A 99 -3.17 1.92 0.40
N ILE A 100 -3.02 1.25 -0.75
CA ILE A 100 -2.02 0.19 -0.96
C ILE A 100 -0.61 0.70 -0.62
N ARG A 101 -0.24 1.90 -1.08
CA ARG A 101 1.06 2.52 -0.78
C ARG A 101 1.26 2.80 0.70
N THR A 102 0.18 3.15 1.38
CA THR A 102 0.20 3.36 2.83
C THR A 102 0.42 2.03 3.58
N LEU A 103 -0.18 0.92 3.12
CA LEU A 103 0.02 -0.41 3.69
C LEU A 103 1.46 -0.90 3.54
N TYR A 104 1.98 -0.98 2.31
CA TYR A 104 3.33 -1.49 2.10
C TYR A 104 4.39 -0.53 2.69
N GLY A 105 4.11 0.78 2.72
CA GLY A 105 4.96 1.79 3.38
C GLY A 105 4.98 1.66 4.91
N ALA A 106 3.96 1.07 5.52
CA ALA A 106 3.94 0.71 6.94
C ALA A 106 4.53 -0.69 7.19
N GLY A 107 5.11 -1.35 6.18
CA GLY A 107 5.61 -2.73 6.26
C GLY A 107 4.50 -3.75 6.50
N MET A 108 3.30 -3.50 5.95
CA MET A 108 2.17 -4.44 5.89
C MET A 108 2.04 -4.95 4.45
N GLY A 109 3.08 -5.62 3.96
CA GLY A 109 3.21 -6.05 2.58
C GLY A 109 2.11 -7.03 2.22
N PHE A 110 1.87 -8.05 3.05
CA PHE A 110 0.86 -9.07 2.76
C PHE A 110 -0.57 -8.53 2.76
N ASP A 111 -0.89 -7.60 3.68
CA ASP A 111 -2.18 -6.90 3.67
C ASP A 111 -2.38 -6.10 2.38
N SER A 112 -1.31 -5.49 1.85
CA SER A 112 -1.37 -4.76 0.59
C SER A 112 -1.64 -5.67 -0.62
N LEU A 113 -1.18 -6.93 -0.59
CA LEU A 113 -1.41 -7.90 -1.66
C LEU A 113 -2.90 -8.25 -1.80
N GLU A 114 -3.61 -8.42 -0.69
CA GLU A 114 -5.06 -8.71 -0.71
C GLU A 114 -5.86 -7.62 -1.44
N VAL A 115 -5.45 -6.36 -1.30
CA VAL A 115 -6.07 -5.24 -2.03
C VAL A 115 -5.65 -5.24 -3.50
N LEU A 116 -4.36 -5.45 -3.79
CA LEU A 116 -3.82 -5.50 -5.15
C LEU A 116 -4.44 -6.62 -6.00
N VAL A 117 -4.78 -7.77 -5.42
CA VAL A 117 -5.51 -8.84 -6.11
C VAL A 117 -6.83 -8.33 -6.71
N GLY A 118 -7.55 -7.48 -5.97
CA GLY A 118 -8.78 -6.86 -6.47
C GLY A 118 -8.53 -5.89 -7.62
N VAL A 119 -7.43 -5.13 -7.57
CA VAL A 119 -7.02 -4.21 -8.65
C VAL A 119 -6.65 -4.97 -9.92
N VAL A 120 -5.83 -6.02 -9.81
CA VAL A 120 -5.44 -6.87 -10.96
C VAL A 120 -6.68 -7.53 -11.57
N ARG A 121 -7.58 -8.08 -10.75
CA ARG A 121 -8.81 -8.69 -11.27
C ARG A 121 -9.76 -7.69 -11.92
N ALA A 122 -9.74 -6.44 -11.50
CA ALA A 122 -10.56 -5.40 -12.13
C ALA A 122 -10.09 -5.01 -13.54
N THR A 123 -8.91 -5.47 -13.98
CA THR A 123 -8.47 -5.31 -15.37
C THR A 123 -8.98 -6.40 -16.30
N SER A 124 -9.64 -7.43 -15.75
CA SER A 124 -10.25 -8.47 -16.57
C SER A 124 -11.36 -7.89 -17.46
N GLY A 125 -11.41 -8.35 -18.70
CA GLY A 125 -12.27 -7.88 -19.77
C GLY A 125 -11.84 -6.56 -20.42
N LEU A 126 -10.82 -5.89 -19.88
CA LEU A 126 -10.32 -4.64 -20.43
C LEU A 126 -9.31 -4.91 -21.54
N ARG A 127 -9.33 -4.05 -22.56
CA ARG A 127 -8.35 -4.05 -23.66
C ARG A 127 -7.79 -2.65 -23.80
N TRP A 128 -6.49 -2.55 -23.97
CA TRP A 128 -5.78 -1.28 -24.06
C TRP A 128 -4.70 -1.36 -25.12
N ASP A 129 -4.42 -0.23 -25.74
CA ASP A 129 -3.27 -0.06 -26.60
C ASP A 129 -2.07 0.47 -25.77
N ALA A 130 -0.84 0.20 -26.20
CA ALA A 130 0.36 0.64 -25.48
C ALA A 130 0.47 2.18 -25.33
N GLU A 131 -0.14 2.92 -26.25
CA GLU A 131 -0.18 4.39 -26.26
C GLU A 131 -1.36 4.96 -25.46
N ASP A 132 -2.24 4.10 -24.92
CA ASP A 132 -3.40 4.55 -24.15
C ASP A 132 -3.01 5.07 -22.78
N ARG A 133 -3.80 6.02 -22.27
CA ARG A 133 -3.69 6.50 -20.88
C ARG A 133 -3.82 5.36 -19.86
N LEU A 134 -4.60 4.33 -20.19
CA LEU A 134 -4.74 3.16 -19.34
C LEU A 134 -3.39 2.41 -19.20
N ALA A 135 -2.58 2.29 -20.26
CA ALA A 135 -1.28 1.63 -20.18
C ALA A 135 -0.33 2.32 -19.18
N VAL A 136 -0.38 3.66 -19.10
CA VAL A 136 0.39 4.45 -18.11
C VAL A 136 -0.04 4.10 -16.68
N GLU A 137 -1.35 4.02 -16.42
CA GLU A 137 -1.88 3.65 -15.11
C GLU A 137 -1.55 2.21 -14.74
N LEU A 138 -1.63 1.28 -15.70
CA LEU A 138 -1.25 -0.10 -15.50
C LEU A 138 0.24 -0.26 -15.15
N ALA A 139 1.12 0.55 -15.76
CA ALA A 139 2.54 0.58 -15.43
C ALA A 139 2.81 1.10 -13.99
N VAL A 140 1.96 2.02 -13.50
CA VAL A 140 1.99 2.46 -12.10
C VAL A 140 1.54 1.33 -11.16
N ILE A 141 0.50 0.58 -11.52
CA ILE A 141 0.04 -0.59 -10.76
C ILE A 141 1.14 -1.66 -10.71
N ASP A 142 1.81 -1.94 -11.82
CA ASP A 142 2.95 -2.87 -11.87
C ASP A 142 4.09 -2.49 -10.91
N ALA A 143 4.38 -1.18 -10.83
CA ALA A 143 5.36 -0.64 -9.89
C ALA A 143 4.89 -0.84 -8.43
N ASP A 144 3.62 -0.57 -8.14
CA ASP A 144 3.05 -0.76 -6.80
C ASP A 144 3.06 -2.25 -6.38
N ILE A 145 2.77 -3.18 -7.29
CA ILE A 145 2.89 -4.63 -7.05
C ILE A 145 4.32 -4.99 -6.66
N SER A 146 5.30 -4.48 -7.41
CA SER A 146 6.72 -4.72 -7.14
C SER A 146 7.14 -4.20 -5.75
N GLN A 147 6.70 -3.00 -5.37
CA GLN A 147 6.98 -2.41 -4.05
C GLN A 147 6.29 -3.18 -2.92
N ALA A 148 5.05 -3.62 -3.13
CA ALA A 148 4.33 -4.45 -2.17
C ALA A 148 5.03 -5.79 -1.93
N ILE A 149 5.54 -6.44 -2.98
CA ILE A 149 6.32 -7.69 -2.86
C ILE A 149 7.65 -7.44 -2.13
N GLN A 150 8.31 -6.31 -2.38
CA GLN A 150 9.51 -5.94 -1.65
C GLN A 150 9.21 -5.75 -0.14
N SER A 151 8.10 -5.07 0.19
CA SER A 151 7.63 -4.94 1.56
C SER A 151 7.32 -6.30 2.21
N CYS A 152 6.76 -7.26 1.46
CA CYS A 152 6.54 -8.63 1.96
C CYS A 152 7.86 -9.32 2.34
N LYS A 153 8.93 -9.14 1.54
CA LYS A 153 10.26 -9.69 1.84
C LYS A 153 10.81 -9.14 3.16
N GLU A 154 10.68 -7.82 3.35
CA GLU A 154 11.15 -7.14 4.56
C GLU A 154 10.32 -7.51 5.79
N GLU A 155 8.99 -7.61 5.64
CA GLU A 155 8.07 -8.06 6.68
C GLU A 155 8.41 -9.48 7.15
N HIS A 156 8.68 -10.39 6.20
CA HIS A 156 9.12 -11.75 6.48
C HIS A 156 10.49 -11.81 7.14
N ALA A 157 11.50 -11.13 6.57
CA ALA A 157 12.87 -11.11 7.11
C ALA A 157 12.94 -10.53 8.53
N SER A 158 12.03 -9.61 8.86
CA SER A 158 11.96 -8.99 10.19
C SER A 158 11.18 -9.84 11.22
N GLY A 159 10.65 -11.01 10.83
CA GLY A 159 9.81 -11.84 11.71
C GLY A 159 8.47 -11.20 12.08
N ASN A 160 8.01 -10.21 11.33
CA ASN A 160 6.79 -9.45 11.62
C ASN A 160 5.52 -10.09 11.05
N VAL A 161 5.66 -11.19 10.30
CA VAL A 161 4.54 -11.92 9.72
C VAL A 161 3.76 -12.60 10.85
N ARG A 162 2.55 -12.10 11.11
CA ARG A 162 1.68 -12.60 12.17
C ARG A 162 1.18 -14.02 11.90
N ASP A 163 0.84 -14.30 10.64
CA ASP A 163 0.33 -15.59 10.19
C ASP A 163 0.89 -15.94 8.81
N LEU A 164 1.79 -16.93 8.79
CA LEU A 164 2.42 -17.44 7.57
C LEU A 164 1.41 -18.06 6.60
N ASN A 165 0.32 -18.66 7.08
CA ASN A 165 -0.69 -19.26 6.21
C ASN A 165 -1.50 -18.18 5.48
N THR A 166 -1.86 -17.11 6.19
CA THR A 166 -2.48 -15.93 5.57
C THR A 166 -1.53 -15.28 4.57
N ALA A 167 -0.25 -15.09 4.93
CA ALA A 167 0.76 -14.52 4.02
C ALA A 167 0.93 -15.34 2.72
N ARG A 168 1.06 -16.67 2.84
CA ARG A 168 1.13 -17.57 1.68
C ARG A 168 -0.14 -17.53 0.84
N THR A 169 -1.30 -17.43 1.49
CA THR A 169 -2.59 -17.33 0.80
C THR A 169 -2.68 -16.03 0.00
N ALA A 170 -2.29 -14.90 0.58
CA ALA A 170 -2.28 -13.61 -0.11
C ALA A 170 -1.36 -13.63 -1.34
N LEU A 171 -0.13 -14.15 -1.19
CA LEU A 171 0.82 -14.28 -2.30
C LEU A 171 0.30 -15.22 -3.40
N ARG A 172 -0.30 -16.36 -3.02
CA ARG A 172 -0.89 -17.30 -3.98
C ARG A 172 -2.04 -16.66 -4.76
N LYS A 173 -2.92 -15.92 -4.09
CA LYS A 173 -4.02 -15.20 -4.76
C LYS A 173 -3.49 -14.19 -5.78
N LEU A 174 -2.43 -13.46 -5.45
CA LEU A 174 -1.80 -12.52 -6.37
C LEU A 174 -1.22 -13.23 -7.60
N ARG A 175 -0.46 -14.31 -7.40
CA ARG A 175 0.09 -15.11 -8.52
C ARG A 175 -1.00 -15.62 -9.45
N VAL A 176 -2.09 -16.14 -8.88
CA VAL A 176 -3.26 -16.60 -9.66
C VAL A 176 -3.86 -15.46 -10.46
N ALA A 177 -4.12 -14.30 -9.83
CA ALA A 177 -4.69 -13.14 -10.53
C ALA A 177 -3.78 -12.62 -11.65
N LEU A 178 -2.46 -12.62 -11.45
CA LEU A 178 -1.49 -12.22 -12.48
C LEU A 178 -1.44 -13.22 -13.63
N ALA A 179 -1.52 -14.52 -13.35
CA ALA A 179 -1.57 -15.56 -14.38
C ALA A 179 -2.88 -15.52 -15.18
N GLU A 180 -4.02 -15.32 -14.51
CA GLU A 180 -5.33 -15.12 -15.14
C GLU A 180 -5.29 -13.90 -16.08
N CYS A 181 -4.78 -12.76 -15.60
CA CYS A 181 -4.62 -11.55 -16.40
C CYS A 181 -3.68 -11.76 -17.60
N ARG A 182 -2.55 -12.45 -17.41
CA ARG A 182 -1.62 -12.78 -18.50
C ARG A 182 -2.30 -13.60 -19.59
N SER A 183 -2.98 -14.68 -19.21
CA SER A 183 -3.68 -15.55 -20.16
C SER A 183 -4.75 -14.81 -20.95
N GLU A 184 -5.52 -13.94 -20.28
CA GLU A 184 -6.56 -13.15 -20.93
C GLU A 184 -5.97 -12.12 -21.91
N VAL A 185 -4.88 -11.45 -21.53
CA VAL A 185 -4.20 -10.48 -22.39
C VAL A 185 -3.59 -11.13 -23.63
N GLU A 186 -2.99 -12.31 -23.47
CA GLU A 186 -2.47 -13.11 -24.57
C GLU A 186 -3.58 -13.55 -25.55
N GLU A 187 -4.79 -13.85 -25.07
CA GLU A 187 -5.92 -14.29 -25.91
C GLU A 187 -6.35 -13.24 -26.93
N TRP A 188 -6.34 -11.95 -26.57
CA TRP A 188 -6.64 -10.87 -27.51
C TRP A 188 -5.41 -10.25 -28.18
N GLY A 189 -4.21 -10.79 -27.93
CA GLY A 189 -2.95 -10.36 -28.54
C GLY A 189 -2.36 -9.08 -27.96
N GLY A 190 -2.70 -8.75 -26.71
CA GLY A 190 -2.19 -7.57 -26.01
C GLY A 190 -0.83 -7.78 -25.35
N GLU A 191 -0.27 -6.69 -24.82
CA GLU A 191 0.93 -6.74 -23.99
C GLU A 191 0.55 -6.87 -22.50
N PHE A 192 1.10 -7.90 -21.85
CA PHE A 192 0.87 -8.13 -20.42
C PHE A 192 1.37 -6.94 -19.58
N PRO A 193 0.51 -6.31 -18.75
CA PRO A 193 0.82 -5.01 -18.18
C PRO A 193 1.61 -5.07 -16.88
N PHE A 194 1.77 -6.26 -16.27
CA PHE A 194 2.38 -6.41 -14.94
C PHE A 194 3.68 -7.25 -14.94
N PRO A 195 4.61 -7.06 -15.88
CA PRO A 195 5.76 -7.96 -16.04
C PRO A 195 6.69 -7.93 -14.82
N ARG A 196 6.94 -6.76 -14.21
CA ARG A 196 7.85 -6.65 -13.06
C ARG A 196 7.22 -7.21 -11.79
N GLY A 197 5.94 -6.91 -11.57
CA GLY A 197 5.16 -7.43 -10.46
C GLY A 197 5.07 -8.96 -10.48
N SER A 198 4.81 -9.54 -11.66
CA SER A 198 4.81 -11.00 -11.85
C SER A 198 6.17 -11.61 -11.55
N ALA A 199 7.25 -11.10 -12.15
CA ALA A 199 8.59 -11.63 -11.92
C ALA A 199 9.01 -11.55 -10.44
N ASN A 200 8.68 -10.44 -9.76
CA ASN A 200 8.93 -10.29 -8.34
C ASN A 200 8.12 -11.29 -7.49
N ALA A 201 6.87 -11.56 -7.88
CA ALA A 201 5.99 -12.48 -7.17
C ALA A 201 6.51 -13.91 -7.27
N ASP A 202 7.05 -14.30 -8.42
CA ASP A 202 7.61 -15.63 -8.64
C ASP A 202 8.90 -15.85 -7.83
N CYS A 203 9.72 -14.81 -7.68
CA CYS A 203 10.95 -14.84 -6.88
C CYS A 203 10.72 -14.88 -5.36
N LEU A 204 9.55 -14.47 -4.85
CA LEU A 204 9.27 -14.46 -3.42
C LEU A 204 8.91 -15.87 -2.90
N GLN A 205 9.80 -16.52 -2.15
CA GLN A 205 9.56 -17.86 -1.59
C GLN A 205 9.78 -17.86 -0.08
N PHE A 206 8.84 -18.46 0.68
CA PHE A 206 8.92 -18.69 2.14
C PHE A 206 7.82 -19.66 2.66
#